data_AF-A0A9X4NWS3-F1
#
_entry.id   AF-A0A9X4NWS3-F1
#
_cell.length_a   1.000
_cell.length_b   1.000
_cell.length_c   1.000
_cell.angle_alpha   90.00
_cell.angle_beta   90.00
_cell.angle_gamma   90.00
#
_symmetry.space_group_name_H-M   'P 1'
#
loop_
_entity.id
_entity.type
_entity.pdbx_description
1 polymer ?
#
loop_
_entity_poly.entity_id
_entity_poly.type
_entity_poly.pdbx_seq_one_letter_code
_entity_poly.pdbx_strand_id
1 'polypeptide(L)'
;MTPIDRSRLPTALLDFERSPGRYRVVLREPRALFEHIGSVMQIAAGRPVEGLPAEPANAPALRRAARFFVRTVMLRPGSDPLTLLGLHPGFEPAQLREHYRLMIRLTHPDFDAAGEGWPADAATRVNLANDRLSSPEKRAQHALAWHTPAGDVPAAIAGAPRRPQPLLPQPARPRPTFAHDETRAGWRSLRARLALAGMGAVFMAGAFLLVDPMDNEGALVVRRAPPVQAPVLPPSPEPGTPSPEDAAPLQDAARVPEAPRP
;
A
#
# COMPACT_ATOMS: atom_id res chain seq x y z
N MET A 1 -9.73 -8.33 -29.78
CA MET A 1 -9.29 -7.68 -28.52
C MET A 1 -8.42 -8.71 -27.80
N THR A 2 -7.10 -8.60 -27.91
CA THR A 2 -6.16 -9.58 -27.33
C THR A 2 -6.26 -9.52 -25.81
N PRO A 3 -6.40 -10.65 -25.09
CA PRO A 3 -6.41 -10.63 -23.64
C PRO A 3 -5.10 -10.02 -23.14
N ILE A 4 -5.21 -9.03 -22.27
CA ILE A 4 -4.07 -8.35 -21.65
C ILE A 4 -3.46 -9.35 -20.66
N ASP A 5 -2.27 -9.88 -20.96
CA ASP A 5 -1.57 -10.85 -20.11
C ASP A 5 -0.98 -10.16 -18.86
N ARG A 6 -1.76 -10.15 -17.77
CA ARG A 6 -1.38 -9.54 -16.48
C ARG A 6 -0.67 -10.51 -15.54
N SER A 7 -0.35 -11.73 -15.98
CA SER A 7 0.20 -12.80 -15.13
C SER A 7 1.52 -12.43 -14.44
N ARG A 8 2.34 -11.58 -15.08
CA ARG A 8 3.64 -11.15 -14.58
C ARG A 8 3.58 -9.99 -13.59
N LEU A 9 2.42 -9.32 -13.46
CA LEU A 9 2.27 -8.10 -12.67
C LEU A 9 2.59 -8.31 -11.17
N PRO A 10 2.08 -9.36 -10.49
CA PRO A 10 2.38 -9.60 -9.07
C PRO A 10 3.87 -9.75 -8.80
N THR A 11 4.54 -10.61 -9.58
CA THR A 11 5.96 -10.89 -9.43
C THR A 11 6.80 -9.65 -9.71
N ALA A 12 6.47 -8.88 -10.75
CA ALA A 12 7.17 -7.64 -11.08
C ALA A 12 7.06 -6.58 -9.99
N LEU A 13 5.89 -6.44 -9.34
CA LEU A 13 5.69 -5.50 -8.23
C LEU A 13 6.55 -5.88 -7.02
N LEU A 14 6.49 -7.16 -6.62
CA LEU A 14 7.25 -7.66 -5.47
C LEU A 14 8.76 -7.60 -5.72
N ASP A 15 9.21 -7.89 -6.95
CA ASP A 15 10.63 -7.79 -7.31
C ASP A 15 11.10 -6.32 -7.33
N PHE A 16 10.29 -5.41 -7.88
CA PHE A 16 10.59 -3.98 -7.88
C PHE A 16 10.70 -3.40 -6.46
N GLU A 17 9.80 -3.79 -5.54
CA GLU A 17 9.87 -3.36 -4.13
C GLU A 17 11.17 -3.85 -3.46
N ARG A 18 11.59 -5.10 -3.73
CA ARG A 18 12.82 -5.67 -3.15
C ARG A 18 14.10 -5.07 -3.72
N SER A 19 14.10 -4.72 -5.00
CA SER A 19 15.31 -4.31 -5.73
C SER A 19 15.05 -3.15 -6.71
N PRO A 20 14.61 -1.96 -6.24
CA PRO A 20 14.19 -0.88 -7.12
C PRO A 20 15.32 -0.35 -8.02
N GLY A 21 16.57 -0.36 -7.54
CA GLY A 21 17.74 0.08 -8.30
C GLY A 21 18.13 -0.83 -9.48
N ARG A 22 17.53 -2.02 -9.58
CA ARG A 22 17.76 -2.94 -10.70
C ARG A 22 17.15 -2.45 -12.01
N TYR A 23 16.12 -1.62 -11.92
CA TYR A 23 15.27 -1.25 -13.05
C TYR A 23 15.57 0.17 -13.53
N ARG A 24 15.73 0.34 -14.84
CA ARG A 24 15.87 1.68 -15.43
C ARG A 24 14.48 2.28 -15.64
N VAL A 25 13.91 2.86 -14.60
CA VAL A 25 12.55 3.43 -14.63
C VAL A 25 12.36 4.53 -15.70
N VAL A 26 13.43 5.25 -16.04
CA VAL A 26 13.43 6.23 -17.15
C VAL A 26 13.17 5.56 -18.51
N LEU A 27 13.58 4.30 -18.67
CA LEU A 27 13.30 3.47 -19.84
C LEU A 27 12.00 2.67 -19.70
N ARG A 28 11.16 2.99 -18.70
CA ARG A 28 9.93 2.28 -18.38
C ARG A 28 10.13 0.79 -18.06
N GLU A 29 11.20 0.50 -17.32
CA GLU A 29 11.44 -0.82 -16.75
C GLU A 29 10.99 -0.90 -15.28
N PRO A 30 10.38 -2.01 -14.82
CA PRO A 30 10.02 -3.21 -15.58
C PRO A 30 8.79 -2.98 -16.47
N ARG A 31 8.85 -3.43 -17.74
CA ARG A 31 7.79 -3.16 -18.74
C ARG A 31 6.39 -3.56 -18.28
N ALA A 32 6.26 -4.71 -17.62
CA ALA A 32 4.98 -5.21 -17.11
C ALA A 32 4.26 -4.21 -16.19
N LEU A 33 5.00 -3.40 -15.41
CA LEU A 33 4.40 -2.39 -14.55
C LEU A 33 3.86 -1.21 -15.36
N PHE A 34 4.60 -0.77 -16.38
CA PHE A 34 4.22 0.35 -17.24
C PHE A 34 3.12 0.00 -18.24
N GLU A 35 3.09 -1.23 -18.74
CA GLU A 35 2.03 -1.76 -19.62
C GLU A 35 0.69 -1.90 -18.89
N HIS A 36 0.73 -2.08 -17.56
CA HIS A 36 -0.46 -2.28 -16.73
C HIS A 36 -0.57 -1.27 -15.59
N ILE A 37 -0.17 -0.01 -15.84
CA ILE A 37 -0.18 1.04 -14.82
C ILE A 37 -1.56 1.22 -14.16
N GLY A 38 -2.64 1.12 -14.94
CA GLY A 38 -4.00 1.19 -14.40
C GLY A 38 -4.25 0.11 -13.35
N SER A 39 -3.81 -1.12 -13.62
CA SER A 39 -3.86 -2.24 -12.67
C SER A 39 -2.97 -2.00 -11.45
N VAL A 40 -1.77 -1.43 -11.62
CA VAL A 40 -0.90 -1.04 -10.49
C VAL A 40 -1.61 -0.03 -9.57
N MET A 41 -2.23 1.00 -10.14
CA MET A 41 -2.97 2.01 -9.37
C MET A 41 -4.21 1.43 -8.68
N GLN A 42 -4.91 0.49 -9.33
CA GLN A 42 -6.03 -0.22 -8.71
C GLN A 42 -5.56 -1.06 -7.51
N ILE A 43 -4.47 -1.82 -7.64
CA ILE A 43 -3.87 -2.59 -6.55
C ILE A 43 -3.43 -1.66 -5.40
N ALA A 44 -2.77 -0.54 -5.71
CA ALA A 44 -2.37 0.45 -4.72
C ALA A 44 -3.56 1.04 -3.95
N ALA A 45 -4.70 1.18 -4.63
CA ALA A 45 -5.97 1.67 -4.07
C ALA A 45 -6.78 0.57 -3.36
N GLY A 46 -6.26 -0.66 -3.28
CA GLY A 46 -6.95 -1.81 -2.68
C GLY A 46 -8.16 -2.28 -3.49
N ARG A 47 -8.21 -1.99 -4.79
CA ARG A 47 -9.28 -2.41 -5.68
C ARG A 47 -8.92 -3.73 -6.37
N PRO A 48 -9.90 -4.60 -6.64
CA PRO A 48 -9.67 -5.80 -7.43
C PRO A 48 -9.29 -5.44 -8.86
N VAL A 49 -8.42 -6.24 -9.48
CA VAL A 49 -8.04 -6.13 -10.89
C VAL A 49 -8.56 -7.34 -11.63
N GLU A 50 -9.29 -7.11 -12.71
CA GLU A 50 -9.81 -8.18 -13.56
C GLU A 50 -8.67 -9.01 -14.18
N GLY A 51 -8.79 -10.34 -14.09
CA GLY A 51 -7.81 -11.28 -14.63
C GLY A 51 -6.54 -11.45 -13.77
N LEU A 52 -6.46 -10.85 -12.59
CA LEU A 52 -5.46 -11.22 -11.58
C LEU A 52 -6.08 -12.20 -10.58
N PRO A 53 -5.49 -13.40 -10.35
CA PRO A 53 -5.91 -14.27 -9.27
C PRO A 53 -5.64 -13.56 -7.93
N ALA A 54 -6.71 -13.27 -7.20
CA ALA A 54 -6.61 -12.64 -5.89
C ALA A 54 -6.27 -13.71 -4.85
N GLU A 55 -4.99 -14.02 -4.70
CA GLU A 55 -4.52 -14.78 -3.53
C GLU A 55 -4.60 -13.85 -2.30
N PRO A 56 -5.55 -14.06 -1.36
CA PRO A 56 -5.83 -13.11 -0.29
C PRO A 56 -4.62 -12.87 0.62
N ALA A 57 -3.78 -13.89 0.81
CA ALA A 57 -2.55 -13.80 1.60
C ALA A 57 -1.53 -12.81 1.02
N ASN A 58 -1.47 -12.67 -0.32
CA ASN A 58 -0.52 -11.78 -0.99
C ASN A 58 -1.07 -10.36 -1.19
N ALA A 59 -2.37 -10.14 -1.01
CA ALA A 59 -3.02 -8.85 -1.26
C ALA A 59 -2.40 -7.68 -0.47
N PRO A 60 -2.02 -7.81 0.83
CA PRO A 60 -1.35 -6.73 1.54
C PRO A 60 0.05 -6.42 1.00
N ALA A 61 0.84 -7.44 0.66
CA ALA A 61 2.19 -7.27 0.10
C ALA A 61 2.15 -6.62 -1.29
N LEU A 62 1.22 -7.06 -2.14
CA LEU A 62 1.00 -6.46 -3.46
C LEU A 62 0.54 -5.01 -3.37
N ARG A 63 -0.38 -4.70 -2.45
CA ARG A 63 -0.82 -3.32 -2.21
C ARG A 63 0.34 -2.43 -1.79
N ARG A 64 1.15 -2.88 -0.83
CA ARG A 64 2.34 -2.15 -0.36
C ARG A 64 3.34 -1.93 -1.50
N ALA A 65 3.68 -2.98 -2.26
CA ALA A 65 4.60 -2.89 -3.41
C ALA A 65 4.07 -1.95 -4.50
N ALA A 66 2.77 -1.98 -4.80
CA ALA A 66 2.14 -1.07 -5.75
C ALA A 66 2.19 0.39 -5.26
N ARG A 67 1.89 0.65 -3.98
CA ARG A 67 2.01 1.99 -3.38
C ARG A 67 3.46 2.48 -3.42
N PHE A 68 4.42 1.60 -3.14
CA PHE A 68 5.85 1.89 -3.26
C PHE A 68 6.21 2.32 -4.69
N PHE A 69 5.78 1.58 -5.72
CA PHE A 69 6.00 1.95 -7.12
C PHE A 69 5.39 3.32 -7.48
N VAL A 70 4.12 3.55 -7.12
CA VAL A 70 3.46 4.85 -7.38
C VAL A 70 4.24 6.00 -6.73
N ARG A 71 4.69 5.83 -5.48
CA ARG A 71 5.45 6.85 -4.75
C ARG A 71 6.81 7.13 -5.38
N THR A 72 7.57 6.09 -5.70
CA THR A 72 8.98 6.21 -6.09
C THR A 72 9.18 6.49 -7.57
N VAL A 73 8.22 6.11 -8.42
CA VAL A 73 8.30 6.27 -9.88
C VAL A 73 7.37 7.39 -10.35
N MET A 74 6.08 7.27 -10.09
CA MET A 74 5.09 8.21 -10.62
C MET A 74 5.12 9.55 -9.88
N LEU A 75 5.24 9.51 -8.55
CA LEU A 75 5.26 10.69 -7.68
C LEU A 75 6.67 11.18 -7.34
N ARG A 76 7.70 10.74 -8.07
CA ARG A 76 9.05 11.29 -7.93
C ARG A 76 9.03 12.82 -8.18
N PRO A 77 9.79 13.62 -7.41
CA PRO A 77 9.96 15.04 -7.70
C PRO A 77 10.46 15.26 -9.13
N GLY A 78 9.84 16.18 -9.86
CA GLY A 78 10.18 16.46 -11.26
C GLY A 78 9.65 15.43 -12.26
N SER A 79 8.87 14.43 -11.83
CA SER A 79 8.12 13.58 -12.77
C SER A 79 7.24 14.43 -13.66
N ASP A 80 7.31 14.15 -14.94
CA ASP A 80 6.53 14.86 -15.91
C ASP A 80 5.03 14.49 -15.86
N PRO A 81 4.12 15.30 -16.43
CA PRO A 81 2.69 15.05 -16.38
C PRO A 81 2.25 13.67 -16.90
N LEU A 82 2.90 13.14 -17.95
CA LEU A 82 2.55 11.81 -18.48
C LEU A 82 3.02 10.71 -17.54
N THR A 83 4.27 10.77 -17.03
CA THR A 83 4.76 9.78 -16.05
C THR A 83 3.96 9.84 -14.75
N LEU A 84 3.61 11.04 -14.30
CA LEU A 84 2.85 11.26 -13.06
C LEU A 84 1.44 10.63 -13.12
N LEU A 85 0.75 10.72 -14.26
CA LEU A 85 -0.53 10.05 -14.48
C LEU A 85 -0.41 8.67 -15.13
N GLY A 86 0.82 8.21 -15.37
CA GLY A 86 1.10 6.90 -15.95
C GLY A 86 0.54 6.72 -17.38
N LEU A 87 0.63 7.76 -18.20
CA LEU A 87 0.11 7.80 -19.57
C LEU A 87 1.25 7.64 -20.58
N HIS A 88 0.90 7.18 -21.78
CA HIS A 88 1.77 7.17 -22.95
C HIS A 88 1.45 8.38 -23.85
N PRO A 89 2.42 8.95 -24.60
CA PRO A 89 2.11 9.87 -25.69
C PRO A 89 1.08 9.26 -26.65
N GLY A 90 -0.10 9.87 -26.80
CA GLY A 90 -1.21 9.30 -27.57
C GLY A 90 -2.26 8.54 -26.75
N PHE A 91 -2.28 8.71 -25.43
CA PHE A 91 -3.34 8.17 -24.57
C PHE A 91 -4.76 8.61 -25.01
N GLU A 92 -5.73 7.76 -24.72
CA GLU A 92 -7.15 8.06 -24.94
C GLU A 92 -7.72 8.94 -23.82
N PRO A 93 -8.63 9.89 -24.09
CA PRO A 93 -9.21 10.76 -23.07
C PRO A 93 -9.87 10.00 -21.89
N ALA A 94 -10.41 8.81 -22.16
CA ALA A 94 -10.97 7.95 -21.12
C ALA A 94 -9.89 7.46 -20.13
N GLN A 95 -8.68 7.14 -20.60
CA GLN A 95 -7.56 6.71 -19.76
C GLN A 95 -7.11 7.83 -18.82
N LEU A 96 -7.04 9.07 -19.32
CA LEU A 96 -6.73 10.23 -18.48
C LEU A 96 -7.71 10.35 -17.32
N ARG A 97 -9.01 10.28 -17.61
CA ARG A 97 -10.07 10.40 -16.58
C ARG A 97 -9.99 9.26 -15.57
N GLU A 98 -9.73 8.04 -16.01
CA GLU A 98 -9.59 6.88 -15.12
C GLU A 98 -8.38 7.01 -14.21
N HIS A 99 -7.20 7.26 -14.79
CA HIS A 99 -5.95 7.36 -14.04
C HIS A 99 -5.97 8.54 -13.07
N TYR A 100 -6.51 9.69 -13.49
CA TYR A 100 -6.71 10.84 -12.62
C TYR A 100 -7.54 10.48 -11.37
N ARG A 101 -8.68 9.80 -11.54
CA ARG A 101 -9.54 9.40 -10.42
C ARG A 101 -8.84 8.45 -9.45
N LEU A 102 -8.05 7.51 -9.98
CA LEU A 102 -7.26 6.60 -9.15
C LEU A 102 -6.18 7.35 -8.37
N MET A 103 -5.44 8.24 -9.04
CA MET A 103 -4.38 9.03 -8.41
C MET A 103 -4.89 9.99 -7.33
N ILE A 104 -6.03 10.66 -7.54
CA ILE A 104 -6.65 11.49 -6.50
C ILE A 104 -7.12 10.65 -5.33
N ARG A 105 -7.74 9.49 -5.57
CA ARG A 105 -8.15 8.60 -4.48
C ARG A 105 -6.96 8.10 -3.66
N LEU A 106 -5.80 7.91 -4.30
CA LEU A 106 -4.57 7.56 -3.60
C LEU A 106 -4.04 8.75 -2.80
N THR A 107 -3.89 9.91 -3.43
CA THR A 107 -3.06 11.01 -2.90
C THR A 107 -3.80 12.07 -2.08
N HIS A 108 -5.13 12.12 -2.14
CA HIS A 108 -5.90 13.13 -1.42
C HIS A 108 -6.00 12.79 0.09
N PRO A 109 -5.78 13.77 0.99
CA PRO A 109 -5.76 13.53 2.44
C PRO A 109 -7.07 12.94 2.98
N ASP A 110 -8.21 13.30 2.39
CA ASP A 110 -9.53 12.77 2.79
C ASP A 110 -9.67 11.25 2.66
N PHE A 111 -8.81 10.57 1.89
CA PHE A 111 -8.84 9.12 1.71
C PHE A 111 -7.74 8.39 2.49
N ASP A 112 -6.92 9.11 3.26
CA ASP A 112 -5.76 8.54 3.93
C ASP A 112 -6.14 7.85 5.25
N ALA A 113 -6.77 6.68 5.14
CA ALA A 113 -7.24 5.89 6.28
C ALA A 113 -6.12 5.04 6.94
N ALA A 114 -4.94 4.96 6.33
CA ALA A 114 -3.90 3.98 6.68
C ALA A 114 -2.57 4.59 7.18
N GLY A 115 -2.48 5.92 7.30
CA GLY A 115 -1.28 6.60 7.81
C GLY A 115 -0.02 6.45 6.94
N GLU A 116 -0.15 5.90 5.74
CA GLU A 116 0.96 5.69 4.82
C GLU A 116 1.14 6.95 3.96
N GLY A 117 1.87 7.93 4.50
CA GLY A 117 1.91 9.28 3.98
C GLY A 117 2.35 9.37 2.52
N TRP A 118 1.44 9.82 1.66
CA TRP A 118 1.76 10.32 0.32
C TRP A 118 2.56 11.63 0.42
N PRO A 119 3.35 12.01 -0.60
CA PRO A 119 3.96 13.33 -0.63
C PRO A 119 2.90 14.42 -0.45
N ALA A 120 3.15 15.41 0.41
CA ALA A 120 2.16 16.42 0.79
C ALA A 120 1.65 17.25 -0.40
N ASP A 121 2.46 17.37 -1.45
CA ASP A 121 2.14 18.08 -2.70
C ASP A 121 1.52 17.18 -3.77
N ALA A 122 1.39 15.86 -3.53
CA ALA A 122 1.04 14.88 -4.57
C ALA A 122 -0.31 15.19 -5.22
N ALA A 123 -1.36 15.42 -4.44
CA ALA A 123 -2.69 15.76 -4.96
C ALA A 123 -2.67 17.03 -5.82
N THR A 124 -1.95 18.07 -5.38
CA THR A 124 -1.80 19.32 -6.13
C THR A 124 -1.10 19.07 -7.47
N ARG A 125 -0.02 18.28 -7.51
CA ARG A 125 0.65 17.95 -8.78
C ARG A 125 -0.21 17.11 -9.71
N VAL A 126 -1.00 16.17 -9.17
CA VAL A 126 -1.97 15.37 -9.94
C VAL A 126 -3.02 16.27 -10.59
N ASN A 127 -3.57 17.25 -9.86
CA ASN A 127 -4.52 18.22 -10.39
C ASN A 127 -3.89 19.05 -11.52
N LEU A 128 -2.69 19.61 -11.30
CA LEU A 128 -1.99 20.41 -12.31
C LEU A 128 -1.67 19.59 -13.58
N ALA A 129 -1.27 18.33 -13.42
CA ALA A 129 -1.03 17.43 -14.54
C ALA A 129 -2.31 17.18 -15.34
N ASN A 130 -3.42 16.90 -14.66
CA ASN A 130 -4.72 16.70 -15.30
C ASN A 130 -5.18 17.97 -16.04
N ASP A 131 -5.06 19.16 -15.45
CA ASP A 131 -5.45 20.42 -16.09
C ASP A 131 -4.63 20.71 -17.34
N ARG A 132 -3.34 20.33 -17.35
CA ARG A 132 -2.47 20.47 -18.52
C ARG A 132 -2.81 19.46 -19.61
N LEU A 133 -3.15 18.23 -19.24
CA LEU A 133 -3.41 17.15 -20.19
C LEU A 133 -4.86 17.11 -20.70
N SER A 134 -5.79 17.76 -20.01
CA SER A 134 -7.21 17.82 -20.43
C SER A 134 -7.46 18.80 -21.58
N SER A 135 -6.65 19.86 -21.73
CA SER A 135 -6.77 20.81 -22.85
C SER A 135 -5.91 20.36 -24.04
N PRO A 136 -6.49 20.20 -25.25
CA PRO A 136 -5.72 19.93 -26.46
C PRO A 136 -4.61 20.95 -26.73
N GLU A 137 -4.86 22.23 -26.46
CA GLU A 137 -3.91 23.33 -26.66
C GLU A 137 -2.74 23.20 -25.68
N LYS A 138 -3.02 22.96 -24.40
CA LYS A 138 -1.98 22.75 -23.37
C LYS A 138 -1.20 21.45 -23.61
N ARG A 139 -1.83 20.42 -24.18
CA ARG A 139 -1.17 19.19 -24.64
C ARG A 139 -0.21 19.46 -25.79
N ALA A 140 -0.62 20.25 -26.78
CA ALA A 140 0.23 20.62 -27.92
C ALA A 140 1.43 21.45 -27.45
N GLN A 141 1.21 22.45 -26.58
CA GLN A 141 2.28 23.24 -25.97
C GLN A 141 3.25 22.39 -25.14
N HIS A 142 2.72 21.41 -24.39
CA HIS A 142 3.53 20.42 -23.70
C HIS A 142 4.38 19.66 -24.71
N ALA A 143 3.78 18.96 -25.68
CA ALA A 143 4.50 18.19 -26.69
C ALA A 143 5.59 19.01 -27.40
N LEU A 144 5.32 20.27 -27.73
CA LEU A 144 6.32 21.18 -28.31
C LEU A 144 7.52 21.39 -27.36
N ALA A 145 7.26 21.68 -26.08
CA ALA A 145 8.31 21.85 -25.07
C ALA A 145 9.12 20.57 -24.77
N TRP A 146 8.58 19.39 -25.07
CA TRP A 146 9.31 18.12 -24.96
C TRP A 146 10.23 17.85 -26.15
N HIS A 147 9.84 18.32 -27.33
CA HIS A 147 10.63 18.17 -28.55
C HIS A 147 11.63 19.30 -28.74
N THR A 148 11.52 20.41 -28.02
CA THR A 148 12.56 21.42 -27.94
C THR A 148 13.67 20.92 -26.99
N PRO A 149 14.84 20.47 -27.48
CA PRO A 149 15.96 20.17 -26.61
C PRO A 149 16.30 21.43 -25.81
N ALA A 150 16.56 21.27 -24.51
CA ALA A 150 16.92 22.36 -23.59
C ALA A 150 18.28 23.05 -23.93
N GLY A 151 18.83 22.82 -25.14
CA GLY A 151 20.11 23.32 -25.62
C GLY A 151 20.04 24.50 -26.60
N ASP A 152 18.87 24.81 -27.18
CA ASP A 152 18.74 25.91 -28.15
C ASP A 152 17.97 27.11 -27.57
N VAL A 153 18.47 27.65 -26.46
CA VAL A 153 18.29 29.08 -26.21
C VAL A 153 19.51 29.75 -26.84
N PRO A 154 19.37 30.48 -27.97
CA PRO A 154 20.50 31.21 -28.52
C PRO A 154 21.05 32.14 -27.42
N ALA A 155 22.34 31.99 -27.13
CA ALA A 155 23.12 32.88 -26.26
C ALA A 155 23.14 34.36 -26.74
N ALA A 156 22.35 34.71 -27.75
CA ALA A 156 22.20 36.04 -28.32
C ALA A 156 21.45 37.04 -27.40
N ILE A 157 20.81 36.59 -26.32
CA ILE A 157 20.20 37.50 -25.32
C ILE A 157 21.17 37.81 -24.16
N ALA A 158 22.34 37.19 -24.10
CA ALA A 158 23.37 37.47 -23.09
C ALA A 158 24.34 38.60 -23.48
N GLY A 159 24.19 39.20 -24.66
CA GLY A 159 25.15 40.16 -25.24
C GLY A 159 24.64 41.59 -25.43
N ALA A 160 23.55 42.01 -24.78
CA ALA A 160 23.13 43.42 -24.84
C ALA A 160 23.96 44.25 -23.84
N PRO A 161 24.71 45.29 -24.27
CA PRO A 161 25.39 46.17 -23.33
C PRO A 161 24.34 46.89 -22.48
N ARG A 162 24.38 46.67 -21.16
CA ARG A 162 23.63 47.46 -20.18
C ARG A 162 24.02 48.93 -20.36
N ARG A 163 23.16 49.72 -21.01
CA ARG A 163 23.22 51.18 -20.91
C ARG A 163 22.98 51.57 -19.44
N PRO A 164 23.79 52.43 -18.84
CA PRO A 164 23.49 52.97 -17.51
C PRO A 164 22.21 53.81 -17.61
N GLN A 165 21.16 53.38 -16.89
CA GLN A 165 19.95 54.18 -16.73
C GLN A 165 20.26 55.38 -15.81
N PRO A 166 19.84 56.60 -16.15
CA PRO A 166 19.92 57.74 -15.24
C PRO A 166 19.03 57.49 -14.00
N LEU A 167 19.58 57.70 -12.81
CA LEU A 167 18.81 57.74 -11.56
C LEU A 167 17.80 58.89 -11.62
N LEU A 168 16.53 58.56 -11.87
CA LEU A 168 15.41 59.47 -11.63
C LEU A 168 15.04 59.44 -10.14
N PRO A 169 14.70 60.59 -9.52
CA PRO A 169 14.31 60.66 -8.11
C PRO A 169 13.03 59.87 -7.85
N GLN A 170 13.08 59.02 -6.82
CA GLN A 170 11.97 58.17 -6.41
C GLN A 170 10.91 59.01 -5.68
N PRO A 171 9.63 59.02 -6.10
CA PRO A 171 8.58 59.68 -5.34
C PRO A 171 8.28 58.89 -4.05
N ALA A 172 8.16 59.63 -2.94
CA ALA A 172 7.87 59.09 -1.62
C ALA A 172 6.56 58.30 -1.61
N ARG A 173 6.61 57.06 -1.10
CA ARG A 173 5.42 56.22 -0.88
C ARG A 173 4.58 56.81 0.27
N PRO A 174 3.27 57.03 0.10
CA PRO A 174 2.40 57.32 1.23
C PRO A 174 2.17 56.06 2.08
N ARG A 175 2.19 56.26 3.40
CA ARG A 175 1.83 55.27 4.44
C ARG A 175 0.37 54.80 4.24
N PRO A 176 0.07 53.49 4.27
CA PRO A 176 -1.31 53.04 4.33
C PRO A 176 -1.88 53.23 5.74
N THR A 177 -2.89 54.10 5.85
CA THR A 177 -3.83 54.15 6.96
C THR A 177 -4.77 52.96 6.84
N PHE A 178 -4.82 52.13 7.88
CA PHE A 178 -5.79 51.05 8.02
C PHE A 178 -7.17 51.64 8.30
N ALA A 179 -8.07 51.59 7.32
CA ALA A 179 -9.50 51.67 7.54
C ALA A 179 -10.06 50.28 7.20
N HIS A 180 -10.61 49.63 8.23
CA HIS A 180 -11.37 48.42 8.12
C HIS A 180 -12.69 48.73 7.39
N ASP A 181 -12.98 48.00 6.32
CA ASP A 181 -14.35 47.61 6.07
C ASP A 181 -14.42 46.16 5.62
N GLU A 182 -15.33 45.46 6.26
CA GLU A 182 -15.50 44.03 6.26
C GLU A 182 -16.34 43.63 5.05
N THR A 183 -16.09 42.47 4.46
CA THR A 183 -17.13 41.44 4.25
C THR A 183 -16.59 40.26 3.44
N ARG A 184 -16.88 39.05 3.94
CA ARG A 184 -16.87 37.76 3.23
C ARG A 184 -15.52 37.18 2.76
N ALA A 185 -14.65 36.78 3.69
CA ALA A 185 -13.70 35.68 3.44
C ALA A 185 -13.09 35.02 4.70
N GLY A 186 -13.73 35.14 5.88
CA GLY A 186 -13.03 34.98 7.17
C GLY A 186 -13.43 33.81 8.09
N TRP A 187 -14.19 32.80 7.64
CA TRP A 187 -14.82 31.84 8.58
C TRP A 187 -14.22 30.42 8.66
N ARG A 188 -13.12 30.11 7.97
CA ARG A 188 -12.47 28.78 8.08
C ARG A 188 -11.13 28.74 8.80
N SER A 189 -10.52 29.89 9.10
CA SER A 189 -9.21 29.98 9.77
C SER A 189 -9.28 30.20 11.28
N LEU A 190 -10.47 30.42 11.86
CA LEU A 190 -10.62 30.74 13.29
C LEU A 190 -10.88 29.52 14.20
N ARG A 191 -11.26 28.35 13.66
CA ARG A 191 -11.37 27.10 14.45
C ARG A 191 -10.04 26.36 14.61
N ALA A 192 -9.02 26.71 13.83
CA ALA A 192 -7.70 26.09 13.90
C ALA A 192 -6.77 26.70 14.97
N ARG A 193 -7.19 27.75 15.69
CA ARG A 193 -6.36 28.45 16.70
C ARG A 193 -6.92 28.46 18.11
N LEU A 194 -7.98 27.69 18.40
CA LEU A 194 -8.58 27.56 19.74
C LEU A 194 -8.70 26.10 20.24
N ALA A 195 -8.03 25.14 19.61
CA ALA A 195 -7.89 23.77 20.12
C ALA A 195 -6.44 23.43 20.54
N LEU A 196 -5.63 24.46 20.81
CA LEU A 196 -4.24 24.35 21.27
C LEU A 196 -4.06 25.05 22.63
N ALA A 197 -4.86 24.69 23.64
CA ALA A 197 -4.63 25.09 25.05
C ALA A 197 -5.43 24.29 26.10
N GLY A 198 -6.17 23.22 25.75
CA GLY A 198 -7.17 22.64 26.67
C GLY A 198 -7.25 21.12 26.76
N MET A 199 -6.29 20.36 26.22
CA MET A 199 -6.32 18.89 26.33
C MET A 199 -4.93 18.28 26.58
N GLY A 200 -4.04 19.02 27.25
CA GLY A 200 -2.75 18.52 27.73
C GLY A 200 -2.76 18.04 29.18
N ALA A 201 -3.82 18.33 29.95
CA ALA A 201 -3.83 18.11 31.40
C ALA A 201 -4.85 17.06 31.90
N VAL A 202 -5.72 16.51 31.05
CA VAL A 202 -6.69 15.46 31.47
C VAL A 202 -6.29 14.05 31.00
N PHE A 203 -5.47 13.92 29.94
CA PHE A 203 -4.97 12.60 29.52
C PHE A 203 -3.82 12.05 30.39
N MET A 204 -3.16 12.90 31.19
CA MET A 204 -2.14 12.44 32.16
C MET A 204 -2.72 11.92 33.48
N ALA A 205 -4.01 12.14 33.76
CA ALA A 205 -4.69 11.56 34.93
C ALA A 205 -5.44 10.25 34.61
N GLY A 206 -5.80 10.01 33.34
CA GLY A 206 -6.46 8.77 32.90
C GLY A 206 -5.51 7.61 32.61
N ALA A 207 -4.24 7.89 32.30
CA ALA A 207 -3.23 6.87 32.02
C ALA A 207 -2.59 6.26 33.29
N PHE A 208 -2.87 6.80 34.48
CA PHE A 208 -2.34 6.30 35.75
C PHE A 208 -3.32 5.40 36.52
N LEU A 209 -4.54 5.18 36.02
CA LEU A 209 -5.52 4.26 36.60
C LEU A 209 -5.74 2.99 35.76
N LEU A 210 -4.95 2.80 34.70
CA LEU A 210 -4.90 1.56 33.92
C LEU A 210 -3.49 0.93 33.88
N VAL A 211 -2.60 1.37 34.76
CA VAL A 211 -1.38 0.64 35.12
C VAL A 211 -1.72 -0.11 36.38
N ASP A 212 -2.33 -1.29 36.20
CA ASP A 212 -2.31 -2.28 37.27
C ASP A 212 -0.84 -2.68 37.50
N PRO A 213 -0.36 -2.63 38.75
CA PRO A 213 0.96 -3.11 39.09
C PRO A 213 1.05 -4.60 38.79
N MET A 214 2.19 -4.99 38.21
CA MET A 214 2.64 -6.37 38.16
C MET A 214 2.67 -6.95 39.58
N ASP A 215 1.60 -7.65 39.97
CA ASP A 215 1.60 -8.51 41.14
C ASP A 215 2.48 -9.72 40.84
N ASN A 216 3.70 -9.62 41.34
CA ASN A 216 4.64 -10.70 41.50
C ASN A 216 4.23 -11.50 42.73
N GLU A 217 3.22 -12.35 42.59
CA GLU A 217 2.86 -13.37 43.58
C GLU A 217 3.29 -14.74 43.04
N GLY A 218 4.31 -15.30 43.68
CA GLY A 218 4.79 -16.64 43.43
C GLY A 218 3.72 -17.67 43.77
N ALA A 219 2.92 -18.05 42.79
CA ALA A 219 2.07 -19.22 42.88
C ALA A 219 2.94 -20.48 42.71
N LEU A 220 3.27 -21.11 43.84
CA LEU A 220 3.66 -22.52 43.93
C LEU A 220 2.70 -23.38 43.10
N VAL A 221 3.14 -23.78 41.92
CA VAL A 221 2.48 -24.87 41.18
C VAL A 221 2.79 -26.16 41.93
N VAL A 222 1.87 -26.56 42.81
CA VAL A 222 1.79 -27.93 43.31
C VAL A 222 1.50 -28.82 42.10
N ARG A 223 2.55 -29.34 41.50
CA ARG A 223 2.48 -30.41 40.51
C ARG A 223 1.97 -31.64 41.24
N ARG A 224 0.67 -31.89 41.19
CA ARG A 224 0.09 -33.16 41.64
C ARG A 224 0.75 -34.26 40.81
N ALA A 225 1.54 -35.10 41.46
CA ALA A 225 2.12 -36.28 40.85
C ALA A 225 1.00 -37.14 40.23
N PRO A 226 1.21 -37.76 39.06
CA PRO A 226 0.31 -38.79 38.59
C PRO A 226 0.26 -39.89 39.66
N PRO A 227 -0.90 -40.54 39.89
CA PRO A 227 -0.95 -41.67 40.79
C PRO A 227 0.03 -42.73 40.27
N VAL A 228 1.09 -42.97 41.04
CA VAL A 228 1.89 -44.18 40.95
C VAL A 228 0.90 -45.32 41.12
N GLN A 229 0.66 -46.05 40.02
CA GLN A 229 0.01 -47.36 40.11
C GLN A 229 0.85 -48.17 41.11
N ALA A 230 0.21 -48.60 42.19
CA ALA A 230 0.80 -49.57 43.09
C ALA A 230 1.25 -50.79 42.25
N PRO A 231 2.45 -51.33 42.46
CA PRO A 231 2.84 -52.56 41.79
C PRO A 231 1.84 -53.64 42.18
N VAL A 232 1.07 -54.11 41.21
CA VAL A 232 0.29 -55.34 41.33
C VAL A 232 1.30 -56.45 41.55
N LEU A 233 1.32 -56.95 42.79
CA LEU A 233 2.09 -58.12 43.18
C LEU A 233 1.63 -59.30 42.29
N PRO A 234 2.54 -60.02 41.61
CA PRO A 234 2.15 -61.25 40.93
C PRO A 234 1.78 -62.30 41.99
N PRO A 235 0.67 -63.05 41.83
CA PRO A 235 0.40 -64.17 42.72
C PRO A 235 1.47 -65.25 42.52
N SER A 236 2.12 -65.63 43.62
CA SER A 236 3.02 -66.77 43.69
C SER A 236 2.24 -68.10 43.59
N PRO A 237 2.84 -69.18 43.04
CA PRO A 237 2.13 -70.40 42.71
C PRO A 237 2.13 -71.47 43.83
N GLU A 238 1.12 -72.34 43.77
CA GLU A 238 1.03 -73.75 44.26
C GLU A 238 0.72 -74.03 45.75
N PRO A 239 0.26 -75.26 46.16
CA PRO A 239 -0.30 -76.41 45.41
C PRO A 239 -1.56 -77.07 46.07
N GLY A 240 -2.27 -77.97 45.35
CA GLY A 240 -3.09 -79.03 46.00
C GLY A 240 -4.44 -79.43 45.35
N THR A 241 -4.37 -80.22 44.27
CA THR A 241 -5.21 -81.38 43.80
C THR A 241 -6.51 -81.84 44.50
N PRO A 242 -7.37 -82.71 43.90
CA PRO A 242 -7.51 -83.16 42.48
C PRO A 242 -8.95 -83.41 41.92
N SER A 243 -9.02 -83.61 40.58
CA SER A 243 -9.85 -84.62 39.82
C SER A 243 -11.39 -84.50 39.67
N PRO A 244 -12.01 -85.24 38.72
CA PRO A 244 -11.79 -85.41 37.26
C PRO A 244 -13.14 -85.36 36.48
N GLU A 245 -13.19 -85.87 35.22
CA GLU A 245 -14.38 -86.07 34.35
C GLU A 245 -14.91 -84.82 33.60
N ASP A 246 -15.17 -84.79 32.30
CA ASP A 246 -15.17 -85.84 31.28
C ASP A 246 -15.20 -85.21 29.87
N ALA A 247 -14.80 -86.00 28.88
CA ALA A 247 -15.26 -85.98 27.49
C ALA A 247 -14.93 -84.78 26.55
N ALA A 248 -13.91 -84.99 25.71
CA ALA A 248 -13.94 -84.66 24.27
C ALA A 248 -14.94 -85.60 23.53
N PRO A 249 -15.10 -85.61 22.19
CA PRO A 249 -14.54 -84.76 21.11
C PRO A 249 -15.60 -84.35 20.05
N LEU A 250 -15.20 -83.60 19.02
CA LEU A 250 -15.39 -83.92 17.57
C LEU A 250 -15.27 -82.67 16.69
N GLN A 251 -14.13 -82.58 16.00
CA GLN A 251 -14.00 -81.86 14.74
C GLN A 251 -14.43 -82.82 13.62
N ASP A 252 -15.24 -82.35 12.67
CA ASP A 252 -15.37 -83.00 11.37
C ASP A 252 -15.55 -81.98 10.25
N ALA A 253 -15.04 -82.38 9.10
CA ALA A 253 -14.65 -81.68 7.91
C ALA A 253 -15.77 -80.96 7.13
N ALA A 254 -15.39 -79.90 6.40
CA ALA A 254 -15.52 -79.89 4.93
C ALA A 254 -14.93 -78.60 4.33
N ARG A 255 -14.05 -78.79 3.35
CA ARG A 255 -13.34 -77.76 2.59
C ARG A 255 -13.73 -77.94 1.11
N VAL A 256 -14.45 -76.95 0.53
CA VAL A 256 -14.31 -76.41 -0.86
C VAL A 256 -14.75 -77.38 -2.01
N PRO A 257 -15.07 -77.03 -3.30
CA PRO A 257 -14.88 -75.79 -4.10
C PRO A 257 -16.05 -75.27 -5.00
N GLU A 258 -15.85 -74.03 -5.48
CA GLU A 258 -15.87 -73.52 -6.89
C GLU A 258 -17.11 -73.65 -7.81
N ALA A 259 -17.60 -72.51 -8.32
CA ALA A 259 -17.60 -72.19 -9.77
C ALA A 259 -18.26 -70.80 -10.08
N PRO A 260 -17.77 -70.04 -11.07
CA PRO A 260 -18.36 -68.78 -11.54
C PRO A 260 -19.47 -69.02 -12.58
N ARG A 261 -20.37 -68.04 -12.77
CA ARG A 261 -21.45 -68.08 -13.78
C ARG A 261 -21.27 -66.98 -14.84
N PRO A 262 -21.77 -67.23 -16.07
CA PRO A 262 -21.52 -66.44 -17.28
C PRO A 262 -22.21 -65.07 -17.31
#